data_AF-A0A543P9J6-F1
#
_entry.id   AF-A0A543P9J6-F1
#
_cell.length_a   1.000
_cell.length_b   1.000
_cell.length_c   1.000
_cell.angle_alpha   90.00
_cell.angle_beta   90.00
_cell.angle_gamma   90.00
#
_symmetry.space_group_name_H-M   'P 1'
#
loop_
_entity.id
_entity.type
_entity.pdbx_description
1 polymer ?
#
loop_
_entity_poly.entity_id
_entity_poly.type
_entity_poly.pdbx_seq_one_letter_code
_entity_poly.pdbx_strand_id
1 'polypeptide(L)'
;MILADTSAWVEFDRATGSSVDDRVTDLIASSGPLAVTEPVVMEVVAGARDDGRERDLRRLLARFRPLSFDPVADFESAARIYRRCRKAGITPRGMVDCMIAAVAWRRGAALLAYDADLDRVASVIGIDVDPASLRA
;
A
#
# COMPACT_ATOMS: atom_id res chain seq x y z
N MET A 1 10.72 -4.28 -5.97
CA MET A 1 10.34 -3.90 -4.58
C MET A 1 8.85 -4.09 -4.45
N ILE A 2 8.35 -4.45 -3.27
CA ILE A 2 6.91 -4.63 -3.02
C ILE A 2 6.48 -3.58 -2.00
N LEU A 3 5.63 -2.64 -2.41
CA LEU A 3 4.99 -1.69 -1.50
C LEU A 3 3.69 -2.31 -1.00
N ALA A 4 3.67 -2.70 0.28
CA ALA A 4 2.45 -3.18 0.92
C ALA A 4 1.55 -2.01 1.28
N ASP A 5 0.31 -2.08 0.81
CA ASP A 5 -0.77 -1.15 1.14
C ASP A 5 -1.21 -1.29 2.60
N THR A 6 -1.91 -0.28 3.11
CA THR A 6 -2.55 -0.30 4.44
C THR A 6 -3.42 -1.55 4.63
N SER A 7 -4.20 -1.94 3.61
CA SER A 7 -5.04 -3.15 3.69
C SER A 7 -4.22 -4.42 3.95
N ALA A 8 -3.04 -4.55 3.35
CA ALA A 8 -2.17 -5.71 3.56
C ALA A 8 -1.62 -5.76 4.99
N TRP A 9 -1.25 -4.62 5.56
CA TRP A 9 -0.83 -4.54 6.97
C TRP A 9 -1.96 -4.83 7.93
N VAL A 10 -3.20 -4.45 7.61
CA VAL A 10 -4.38 -4.77 8.42
C VAL A 10 -4.67 -6.27 8.41
N GLU A 11 -4.56 -6.94 7.26
CA GLU A 11 -4.74 -8.39 7.17
C GLU A 11 -3.68 -9.15 7.99
N PHE A 12 -2.42 -8.70 7.91
CA PHE A 12 -1.31 -9.24 8.69
C PHE A 12 -1.49 -9.00 10.20
N ASP A 13 -1.85 -7.77 10.60
CA ASP A 13 -2.08 -7.42 12.02
C ASP A 13 -3.17 -8.28 12.66
N ARG A 14 -4.20 -8.62 11.87
CA ARG A 14 -5.35 -9.41 12.31
C ARG A 14 -5.13 -10.93 12.20
N ALA A 15 -4.02 -11.39 11.61
CA ALA A 15 -3.74 -12.80 11.35
C ALA A 15 -4.93 -13.52 10.68
N THR A 16 -5.42 -12.92 9.59
CA THR A 16 -6.64 -13.36 8.89
C THR A 16 -6.50 -14.69 8.16
N GLY A 17 -5.28 -15.11 7.81
CA GLY A 17 -5.01 -16.25 6.93
C GLY A 17 -5.45 -16.00 5.48
N SER A 18 -5.63 -14.75 5.07
CA SER A 18 -5.83 -14.41 3.66
C SER A 18 -4.53 -14.58 2.87
N SER A 19 -4.63 -14.68 1.54
CA SER A 19 -3.44 -14.78 0.68
C SER A 19 -2.47 -13.62 0.89
N VAL A 20 -2.98 -12.43 1.24
CA VAL A 20 -2.18 -11.23 1.51
C VAL A 20 -1.49 -11.32 2.87
N ASP A 21 -2.19 -11.79 3.91
CA ASP A 21 -1.58 -12.06 5.22
C ASP A 21 -0.43 -13.06 5.10
N ASP A 22 -0.69 -14.23 4.51
CA ASP A 22 0.31 -15.27 4.29
C ASP A 22 1.50 -14.71 3.51
N ARG A 23 1.24 -13.90 2.48
CA ARG A 23 2.29 -13.27 1.67
C ARG A 23 3.13 -12.28 2.46
N VAL A 24 2.53 -11.44 3.31
CA VAL A 24 3.28 -10.52 4.18
C VAL A 24 4.11 -11.31 5.19
N THR A 25 3.52 -12.33 5.80
CA THR A 25 4.21 -13.23 6.75
C THR A 25 5.46 -13.87 6.13
N ASP A 26 5.32 -14.44 4.93
CA ASP A 26 6.42 -15.03 4.19
C ASP A 26 7.52 -14.02 3.85
N LEU A 27 7.13 -12.83 3.36
CA LEU A 27 8.09 -11.77 3.02
C LEU A 27 8.84 -11.26 4.25
N ILE A 28 8.22 -11.23 5.42
CA ILE A 28 8.90 -10.89 6.68
C ILE A 28 9.88 -12.00 7.07
N ALA A 29 9.43 -13.26 7.06
CA ALA A 29 10.24 -14.40 7.46
C ALA A 29 11.46 -14.59 6.55
N SER A 30 11.30 -14.37 5.24
CA SER A 30 12.35 -14.53 4.25
C SER A 30 13.22 -13.29 4.06
N SER A 31 13.01 -12.21 4.83
CA SER A 31 13.62 -10.89 4.58
C SER A 31 13.45 -10.42 3.11
N GLY A 32 12.26 -10.65 2.56
CA GLY A 32 11.86 -10.27 1.21
C GLY A 32 11.84 -8.76 0.99
N PRO A 33 11.64 -8.30 -0.26
CA PRO A 33 11.80 -6.91 -0.65
C PRO A 33 10.58 -6.03 -0.29
N LEU A 34 10.03 -6.21 0.92
CA LEU A 34 8.90 -5.47 1.44
C LEU A 34 9.30 -4.03 1.78
N ALA A 35 8.42 -3.09 1.47
CA ALA A 35 8.63 -1.67 1.64
C ALA A 35 7.35 -0.99 2.15
N VAL A 36 7.54 0.19 2.73
CA VAL A 36 6.47 1.04 3.28
C VAL A 36 6.63 2.46 2.76
N THR A 37 5.56 3.25 2.81
CA THR A 37 5.58 4.69 2.51
C THR A 37 4.82 5.46 3.59
N GLU A 38 5.10 6.75 3.73
CA GLU A 38 4.55 7.60 4.79
C GLU A 38 3.01 7.60 4.83
N PRO A 39 2.27 7.65 3.71
CA PRO A 39 0.82 7.49 3.71
C PRO A 39 0.33 6.16 4.33
N VAL A 40 0.99 5.04 4.01
CA VAL A 40 0.65 3.73 4.60
C VAL A 40 0.96 3.71 6.09
N VAL A 41 2.12 4.22 6.49
CA VAL A 41 2.50 4.29 7.91
C VAL A 41 1.49 5.14 8.68
N MET A 42 1.06 6.26 8.12
CA MET A 42 0.04 7.12 8.70
C MET A 42 -1.26 6.37 8.92
N GLU A 43 -1.81 5.71 7.89
CA GLU A 43 -3.08 5.00 8.01
C GLU A 43 -3.02 3.82 8.99
N VAL A 44 -1.98 3.00 8.91
CA VAL A 44 -1.82 1.82 9.78
C VAL A 44 -1.70 2.24 11.25
N VAL A 45 -0.87 3.24 11.55
CA VAL A 45 -0.66 3.71 12.93
C VAL A 45 -1.89 4.45 13.45
N ALA A 46 -2.58 5.24 12.61
CA ALA A 46 -3.83 5.90 13.00
C ALA A 46 -4.99 4.92 13.23
N GLY A 47 -4.96 3.74 12.59
CA GLY A 47 -5.93 2.67 12.79
C GLY A 47 -5.71 1.83 14.05
N ALA A 48 -4.65 2.07 14.82
CA ALA A 48 -4.38 1.33 16.04
C ALA A 48 -5.47 1.56 17.11
N ARG A 49 -5.88 0.49 17.78
CA ARG A 49 -6.96 0.54 18.79
C ARG A 49 -6.56 1.21 20.11
N ASP A 50 -5.26 1.27 20.40
CA ASP A 50 -4.68 1.81 21.62
C ASP A 50 -3.22 2.25 21.38
N ASP A 51 -2.70 3.09 22.28
CA ASP A 51 -1.32 3.61 22.21
C ASP A 51 -0.25 2.50 22.27
N GLY A 52 -0.56 1.35 22.86
CA GLY A 52 0.34 0.20 22.89
C GLY A 52 0.53 -0.39 21.51
N ARG A 53 -0.59 -0.73 20.84
CA ARG A 53 -0.60 -1.25 19.48
C ARG A 53 -0.01 -0.25 18.49
N GLU A 54 -0.31 1.04 18.66
CA GLU A 54 0.25 2.15 17.89
C GLU A 54 1.79 2.10 17.87
N ARG A 55 2.42 2.02 19.05
CA ARG A 55 3.88 1.95 19.18
C ARG A 55 4.45 0.67 18.56
N ASP A 56 3.78 -0.46 18.74
CA ASP A 56 4.25 -1.74 18.21
C ASP A 56 4.20 -1.76 16.67
N LEU A 57 3.11 -1.24 16.08
CA LEU A 57 2.99 -1.09 14.63
C LEU A 57 4.04 -0.13 14.07
N ARG A 58 4.26 1.03 14.72
CA ARG A 58 5.32 1.95 14.29
C ARG A 58 6.70 1.29 14.32
N ARG A 59 7.03 0.53 15.38
CA ARG A 59 8.30 -0.20 15.49
C ARG A 59 8.44 -1.28 14.42
N LEU A 60 7.38 -2.01 14.14
CA LEU A 60 7.35 -3.02 13.07
C LEU A 60 7.63 -2.38 11.71
N LEU A 61 6.85 -1.36 11.34
CA LEU A 61 6.93 -0.71 10.03
C LEU A 61 8.29 -0.05 9.78
N ALA A 62 8.92 0.48 10.82
CA ALA A 62 10.25 1.09 10.74
C ALA A 62 11.38 0.11 10.34
N ARG A 63 11.12 -1.20 10.34
CA ARG A 63 12.09 -2.22 9.92
C ARG A 63 12.19 -2.38 8.41
N PHE A 64 11.19 -1.92 7.66
CA PHE A 64 11.11 -2.09 6.21
C PHE A 64 11.69 -0.90 5.47
N ARG A 65 12.02 -1.13 4.18
CA ARG A 65 12.57 -0.06 3.34
C ARG A 65 11.55 1.08 3.20
N PRO A 66 11.92 2.33 3.53
CA PRO A 66 11.06 3.47 3.24
C PRO A 66 11.14 3.83 1.75
N LEU A 67 10.00 3.85 1.08
CA LEU A 67 9.80 4.50 -0.21
C LEU A 67 9.25 5.90 0.07
N SER A 68 10.17 6.84 0.32
CA SER A 68 9.77 8.18 0.75
C SER A 68 8.90 8.88 -0.27
N PHE A 69 7.75 9.35 0.22
CA PHE A 69 6.83 10.25 -0.44
C PHE A 69 7.54 11.57 -0.74
N ASP A 70 7.49 11.99 -1.99
CA ASP A 70 8.00 13.27 -2.45
C ASP A 70 6.81 14.23 -2.56
N PRO A 71 6.68 15.24 -1.68
CA PRO A 71 5.51 16.11 -1.68
C PRO A 71 5.30 16.85 -3.00
N VAL A 72 6.36 17.18 -3.73
CA VAL A 72 6.22 17.91 -5.00
C VAL A 72 5.75 16.95 -6.09
N ALA A 73 6.42 15.81 -6.24
CA ALA A 73 6.12 14.87 -7.32
C ALA A 73 4.83 14.07 -7.06
N ASP A 74 4.63 13.57 -5.83
CA ASP A 74 3.60 12.59 -5.56
C ASP A 74 2.23 13.20 -5.29
N PHE A 75 2.12 14.43 -4.76
CA PHE A 75 0.81 15.10 -4.69
C PHE A 75 0.28 15.43 -6.10
N GLU A 76 1.14 15.94 -6.98
CA GLU A 76 0.75 16.19 -8.37
C GLU A 76 0.40 14.89 -9.09
N SER A 77 1.22 13.85 -8.91
CA SER A 77 0.99 12.54 -9.50
C SER A 77 -0.31 11.92 -8.98
N ALA A 78 -0.59 11.96 -7.68
CA ALA A 78 -1.83 11.46 -7.08
C ALA A 78 -3.07 12.14 -7.68
N ALA A 79 -3.04 13.46 -7.85
CA ALA A 79 -4.13 14.19 -8.51
C ALA A 79 -4.33 13.76 -9.97
N ARG A 80 -3.23 13.54 -10.71
CA ARG A 80 -3.27 13.03 -12.09
C ARG A 80 -3.83 11.61 -12.15
N ILE A 81 -3.39 10.73 -11.25
CA ILE A 81 -3.88 9.34 -11.12
C ILE A 81 -5.38 9.34 -10.86
N TYR A 82 -5.85 10.10 -9.87
CA TYR A 82 -7.28 10.20 -9.55
C TYR A 82 -8.11 10.62 -10.77
N ARG A 83 -7.69 11.69 -11.46
CA ARG A 83 -8.38 12.18 -12.67
C ARG A 83 -8.36 11.17 -13.80
N ARG A 84 -7.26 10.44 -13.99
CA ARG A 84 -7.13 9.41 -15.03
C ARG A 84 -8.03 8.23 -14.75
N CYS A 85 -8.10 7.77 -13.50
CA CYS A 85 -9.03 6.72 -13.08
C CYS A 85 -10.48 7.13 -13.36
N ARG A 86 -10.86 8.35 -12.94
CA ARG A 86 -12.22 8.87 -13.17
C ARG A 86 -12.60 8.93 -14.65
N LYS A 87 -11.66 9.32 -15.52
CA LYS A 87 -11.86 9.29 -16.98
C LYS A 87 -12.03 7.88 -17.55
N ALA A 88 -11.43 6.88 -16.91
CA ALA A 88 -11.56 5.48 -17.26
C ALA A 88 -12.78 4.79 -16.62
N GLY A 89 -13.66 5.54 -15.94
CA GLY A 89 -14.84 4.98 -15.24
C GLY A 89 -14.53 4.33 -13.89
N ILE A 90 -13.29 4.40 -13.40
CA ILE A 90 -12.87 3.86 -12.12
C ILE A 90 -12.82 5.00 -11.09
N THR A 91 -13.42 4.79 -9.92
CA THR A 91 -13.36 5.76 -8.83
C THR A 91 -12.49 5.20 -7.72
N PRO A 92 -11.27 5.75 -7.51
CA PRO A 92 -10.47 5.41 -6.33
C PRO A 92 -11.26 5.69 -5.06
N ARG A 93 -11.08 4.89 -4.00
CA ARG A 93 -11.81 5.08 -2.73
C ARG A 93 -11.43 6.39 -2.06
N GLY A 94 -10.18 6.81 -2.23
CA GLY A 94 -9.69 8.08 -1.70
C GLY A 94 -8.45 8.62 -2.40
N MET A 95 -8.06 9.84 -2.01
CA MET A 95 -6.81 10.47 -2.46
C MET A 95 -5.57 9.76 -1.92
N VAL A 96 -5.67 9.10 -0.75
CA VAL A 96 -4.55 8.38 -0.13
C VAL A 96 -4.16 7.16 -0.98
N ASP A 97 -5.11 6.38 -1.48
CA ASP A 97 -4.85 5.31 -2.46
C ASP A 97 -4.06 5.84 -3.67
N CYS A 98 -4.41 7.04 -4.15
CA CYS A 98 -3.70 7.69 -5.26
C CYS A 98 -2.29 8.16 -4.87
N MET A 99 -2.07 8.56 -3.63
CA MET A 99 -0.74 8.90 -3.09
C MET A 99 0.14 7.65 -2.98
N ILE A 100 -0.40 6.53 -2.51
CA ILE A 100 0.31 5.24 -2.43
C ILE A 100 0.67 4.77 -3.84
N ALA A 101 -0.28 4.81 -4.76
CA ALA A 101 -0.08 4.50 -6.17
C ALA A 101 0.98 5.41 -6.81
N ALA A 102 0.99 6.71 -6.51
CA ALA A 102 2.01 7.64 -7.00
C ALA A 102 3.43 7.23 -6.59
N VAL A 103 3.61 6.87 -5.31
CA VAL A 103 4.90 6.40 -4.80
C VAL A 103 5.30 5.09 -5.48
N ALA A 104 4.40 4.12 -5.55
CA ALA A 104 4.66 2.84 -6.19
C ALA A 104 5.09 3.00 -7.64
N TRP A 105 4.35 3.82 -8.40
CA TRP A 105 4.65 4.11 -9.80
C TRP A 105 6.02 4.79 -9.97
N ARG A 106 6.28 5.86 -9.20
CA ARG A 106 7.55 6.59 -9.28
C ARG A 106 8.77 5.74 -8.90
N ARG A 107 8.59 4.79 -7.98
CA ARG A 107 9.66 3.91 -7.47
C ARG A 107 9.77 2.58 -8.20
N GLY A 108 8.88 2.29 -9.15
CA GLY A 108 8.82 0.99 -9.83
C GLY A 108 8.58 -0.16 -8.84
N ALA A 109 7.73 0.06 -7.83
CA ALA A 109 7.37 -0.96 -6.85
C ALA A 109 6.03 -1.60 -7.23
N ALA A 110 5.96 -2.93 -7.09
CA ALA A 110 4.70 -3.65 -7.19
C ALA A 110 3.85 -3.38 -5.94
N LEU A 111 2.53 -3.32 -6.08
CA LEU A 111 1.59 -3.17 -4.97
C LEU A 111 1.20 -4.54 -4.42
N LEU A 112 1.15 -4.66 -3.09
CA LEU A 112 0.54 -5.80 -2.40
C LEU A 112 -0.62 -5.27 -1.55
N ALA A 113 -1.85 -5.69 -1.85
CA ALA A 113 -3.04 -5.15 -1.21
C ALA A 113 -4.18 -6.16 -1.08
N TYR A 114 -4.94 -6.06 0.00
CA TYR A 114 -6.23 -6.73 0.17
C TYR A 114 -7.37 -5.75 -0.14
N ASP A 115 -7.28 -5.12 -1.32
CA ASP A 115 -8.24 -4.14 -1.80
C ASP A 115 -8.33 -4.18 -3.34
N ALA A 116 -9.47 -4.64 -3.86
CA ALA A 116 -9.70 -4.76 -5.30
C ALA A 116 -9.80 -3.39 -6.00
N ASP A 117 -10.11 -2.30 -5.28
CA ASP A 117 -10.12 -0.97 -5.90
C ASP A 117 -8.71 -0.49 -6.22
N LEU A 118 -7.72 -0.84 -5.40
CA LEU A 118 -6.32 -0.51 -5.68
C LEU A 118 -5.79 -1.28 -6.90
N ASP A 119 -6.23 -2.52 -7.15
CA ASP A 119 -5.93 -3.28 -8.38
C ASP A 119 -6.47 -2.55 -9.63
N ARG A 120 -7.71 -2.04 -9.55
CA ARG A 120 -8.29 -1.21 -10.63
C ARG A 120 -7.48 0.06 -10.86
N VAL A 121 -7.07 0.75 -9.80
CA VAL A 121 -6.21 1.94 -9.91
C VAL A 121 -4.88 1.57 -10.59
N ALA A 122 -4.22 0.51 -10.13
CA ALA A 122 -2.97 0.01 -10.67
C ALA A 122 -3.06 -0.29 -12.17
N SER A 123 -4.16 -0.92 -12.61
CA SER A 123 -4.42 -1.22 -14.02
C SER A 123 -4.46 0.03 -14.92
N VAL A 124 -5.01 1.14 -14.43
CA VAL A 124 -5.17 2.38 -15.21
C VAL A 124 -3.82 3.04 -15.49
N ILE A 125 -2.87 2.92 -14.57
CA ILE A 125 -1.59 3.62 -14.60
C ILE A 125 -0.39 2.70 -14.88
N GLY A 126 -0.61 1.38 -14.93
CA GLY A 126 0.40 0.39 -15.26
C GLY A 126 1.35 0.11 -14.10
N ILE A 127 0.83 -0.05 -12.89
CA ILE A 127 1.60 -0.57 -11.75
C ILE A 127 1.41 -2.09 -11.68
N ASP A 128 2.50 -2.83 -11.44
CA ASP A 128 2.44 -4.26 -11.18
C ASP A 128 1.77 -4.54 -9.83
N VAL A 129 0.95 -5.59 -9.78
CA VAL A 129 0.27 -6.04 -8.55
C VAL A 129 0.79 -7.42 -8.18
N ASP A 130 1.24 -7.60 -6.94
CA ASP A 130 1.72 -8.89 -6.44
C ASP A 130 0.58 -9.93 -6.55
N PRO A 131 0.86 -11.16 -7.03
CA PRO A 131 -0.15 -12.17 -7.27
C PRO A 131 -1.02 -12.53 -6.07
N ALA A 132 -0.55 -12.32 -4.84
CA ALA A 132 -1.32 -12.58 -3.63
C ALA A 132 -2.44 -11.56 -3.37
N SER A 133 -2.39 -10.40 -4.03
CA SER A 133 -3.37 -9.31 -3.85
C SER A 133 -4.76 -9.71 -4.31
N LEU A 134 -5.78 -9.07 -3.72
CA LEU A 134 -7.14 -9.17 -4.26
C LEU A 134 -7.20 -8.55 -5.65
N ARG A 135 -7.77 -9.28 -6.60
CA ARG A 135 -7.98 -8.82 -7.98
C ARG A 135 -9.45 -8.52 -8.23
N ALA A 136 -9.69 -7.51 -9.05
CA ALA A 136 -11.03 -7.06 -9.43
C ALA A 136 -11.68 -7.91 -10.53
#